data_AF-A0A7Y7M860-F1
#
_entry.id   AF-A0A7Y7M860-F1
#
_cell.length_a   1.000
_cell.length_b   1.000
_cell.length_c   1.000
_cell.angle_alpha   90.00
_cell.angle_beta   90.00
_cell.angle_gamma   90.00
#
_symmetry.space_group_name_H-M   'P 1'
#
loop_
_entity.id
_entity.type
_entity.pdbx_description
1 polymer ?
#
loop_
_entity_poly.entity_id
_entity_poly.type
_entity_poly.pdbx_seq_one_letter_code
_entity_poly.pdbx_strand_id
1 'polypeptide(L)'
;LDADTVQLTRVHHRGLQPADPPDSFLYHIAGAQRADAMLRDGLTLSRRDPLLLTERGGVPYWLSLLADDADLLDDTAAGIVVLRLKRFMVDDLIEDDPDSTRSSGTPCYFLTGG
;
A
#
# COMPACT_ATOMS: atom_id res chain seq x y z
N LEU A 1 4.81 -7.74 11.72
CA LEU A 1 3.75 -6.91 12.30
C LEU A 1 2.43 -7.59 12.02
N ASP A 2 1.72 -7.99 13.08
CA ASP A 2 0.51 -8.80 12.97
C ASP A 2 -0.63 -8.05 12.23
N ALA A 3 -1.40 -8.78 11.42
CA ALA A 3 -2.44 -8.20 10.57
C ALA A 3 -3.61 -7.62 11.37
N ASP A 4 -4.03 -8.31 12.44
CA ASP A 4 -5.12 -7.85 13.30
C ASP A 4 -4.72 -6.60 14.09
N THR A 5 -3.47 -6.57 14.55
CA THR A 5 -2.90 -5.44 15.30
C THR A 5 -2.99 -4.11 14.54
N VAL A 6 -2.79 -4.13 13.21
CA VAL A 6 -2.87 -2.91 12.38
C VAL A 6 -4.20 -2.77 11.63
N GLN A 7 -5.16 -3.66 11.90
CA GLN A 7 -6.44 -3.75 11.19
C GLN A 7 -6.25 -3.85 9.66
N LEU A 8 -5.30 -4.69 9.24
CA LEU A 8 -4.98 -4.91 7.84
C LEU A 8 -6.21 -5.50 7.12
N THR A 9 -6.72 -4.79 6.13
CA THR A 9 -7.93 -5.20 5.41
C THR A 9 -7.81 -4.95 3.92
N ARG A 10 -8.44 -5.81 3.10
CA ARG A 10 -8.62 -5.54 1.67
C ARG A 10 -9.65 -4.45 1.48
N VAL A 11 -9.43 -3.58 0.49
CA VAL A 11 -10.42 -2.59 0.07
C VAL A 11 -10.71 -2.69 -1.42
N HIS A 12 -11.97 -2.44 -1.76
CA HIS A 12 -12.33 -2.18 -3.15
C HIS A 12 -11.79 -0.81 -3.54
N HIS A 13 -10.90 -0.79 -4.53
CA HIS A 13 -10.31 0.46 -5.03
C HIS A 13 -11.18 1.15 -6.09
N ARG A 14 -12.23 0.49 -6.58
CA ARG A 14 -13.20 1.10 -7.51
C ARG A 14 -13.89 2.27 -6.80
N GLY A 15 -13.66 3.48 -7.30
CA GLY A 15 -14.22 4.71 -6.77
C GLY A 15 -13.27 5.53 -5.89
N LEU A 16 -12.06 5.06 -5.62
CA LEU A 16 -11.01 5.92 -5.06
C LEU A 16 -10.59 6.94 -6.12
N GLN A 17 -10.38 8.19 -5.72
CA GLN A 17 -10.04 9.29 -6.62
C GLN A 17 -8.76 10.00 -6.17
N PRO A 18 -7.97 10.58 -7.09
CA PRO A 18 -6.77 11.36 -6.71
C PRO A 18 -7.07 12.53 -5.77
N ALA A 19 -8.28 13.08 -5.84
CA ALA A 19 -8.74 14.17 -4.99
C ALA A 19 -9.30 13.71 -3.62
N ASP A 20 -9.33 12.40 -3.34
CA ASP A 20 -9.78 11.90 -2.04
C ASP A 20 -8.86 12.43 -0.94
N PRO A 21 -9.41 13.03 0.14
CA PRO A 21 -8.59 13.52 1.24
C PRO A 21 -7.92 12.35 1.98
N PRO A 22 -6.82 12.62 2.72
CA PRO A 22 -6.31 11.69 3.71
C PRO A 22 -7.42 11.23 4.66
N ASP A 23 -7.36 9.95 5.04
CA ASP A 23 -8.23 9.40 6.08
C ASP A 23 -7.38 8.78 7.20
N SER A 24 -8.00 8.06 8.14
CA SER A 24 -7.25 7.44 9.24
C SER A 24 -6.48 6.17 8.84
N PHE A 25 -6.28 5.94 7.54
CA PHE A 25 -5.62 4.76 7.00
C PHE A 25 -4.49 5.12 6.04
N LEU A 26 -3.51 4.21 5.99
CA LEU A 26 -2.52 4.16 4.92
C LEU A 26 -2.81 2.95 4.04
N TYR A 27 -2.42 3.04 2.78
CA TYR A 27 -2.75 2.06 1.74
C TYR A 27 -1.49 1.45 1.16
N HIS A 28 -1.52 0.13 0.96
CA HIS A 28 -0.47 -0.64 0.29
C HIS A 28 -1.05 -1.37 -0.91
N ILE A 29 -0.34 -1.36 -2.03
CA ILE A 29 -0.76 -2.02 -3.27
C ILE A 29 0.18 -3.20 -3.52
N ALA A 30 -0.38 -4.39 -3.70
CA ALA A 30 0.38 -5.62 -3.92
C ALA A 30 -0.36 -6.58 -4.86
N GLY A 31 0.37 -7.52 -5.46
CA GLY A 31 -0.25 -8.65 -6.16
C GLY A 31 -1.02 -9.56 -5.19
N ALA A 32 -2.08 -10.23 -5.69
CA ALA A 32 -2.98 -11.04 -4.87
C ALA A 32 -2.26 -12.05 -3.96
N GLN A 33 -1.28 -12.80 -4.47
CA GLN A 33 -0.56 -13.79 -3.66
C GLN A 33 0.18 -13.16 -2.47
N ARG A 34 0.82 -12.01 -2.68
CA ARG A 34 1.54 -11.29 -1.62
C ARG A 34 0.57 -10.67 -0.62
N ALA A 35 -0.53 -10.08 -1.11
CA ALA A 35 -1.57 -9.55 -0.24
C ALA A 35 -2.24 -10.63 0.63
N ASP A 36 -2.47 -11.81 0.06
CA ASP A 36 -3.00 -12.97 0.77
C ASP A 36 -2.05 -13.46 1.86
N ALA A 37 -0.74 -13.49 1.58
CA ALA A 37 0.27 -13.81 2.59
C ALA A 37 0.30 -12.75 3.71
N MET A 38 0.28 -11.46 3.36
CA MET A 38 0.25 -10.37 4.34
C MET A 38 -0.95 -10.43 5.29
N LEU A 39 -2.12 -10.83 4.79
CA LEU A 39 -3.34 -10.97 5.59
C LEU A 39 -3.33 -12.21 6.49
N ARG A 40 -2.64 -13.28 6.12
CA ARG A 40 -2.53 -14.50 6.92
C ARG A 40 -1.39 -14.45 7.93
N ASP A 41 -0.24 -13.94 7.50
CA ASP A 41 1.04 -14.08 8.20
C ASP A 41 1.50 -12.74 8.81
N GLY A 42 0.81 -11.64 8.49
CA GLY A 42 1.18 -10.28 8.87
C GLY A 42 2.15 -9.61 7.89
N LEU A 43 2.50 -8.36 8.19
CA LEU A 43 3.45 -7.58 7.41
C LEU A 43 4.89 -7.88 7.85
N THR A 44 5.74 -8.29 6.91
CA THR A 44 7.18 -8.39 7.12
C THR A 44 7.79 -6.99 7.08
N LEU A 45 8.42 -6.58 8.17
CA LEU A 45 9.11 -5.30 8.26
C LEU A 45 10.58 -5.48 7.88
N SER A 46 11.06 -4.69 6.92
CA SER A 46 12.43 -4.79 6.43
C SER A 46 12.92 -3.41 5.98
N ARG A 47 14.04 -2.96 6.55
CA ARG A 47 14.72 -1.75 6.07
C ARG A 47 15.32 -1.90 4.68
N ARG A 48 15.54 -3.14 4.21
CA ARG A 48 16.12 -3.43 2.88
C ARG A 48 15.06 -3.56 1.79
N ASP A 49 13.84 -3.87 2.19
CA ASP A 49 12.67 -4.02 1.32
C ASP A 49 11.46 -3.41 2.04
N PRO A 50 11.45 -2.08 2.23
CA PRO A 50 10.39 -1.42 2.98
C PRO A 50 9.07 -1.50 2.22
N LEU A 51 7.96 -1.62 2.95
CA LEU A 51 6.64 -1.55 2.32
C LEU A 51 6.28 -0.10 2.03
N LEU A 52 6.04 0.21 0.76
CA LEU A 52 5.53 1.51 0.35
C LEU A 52 4.06 1.65 0.76
N LEU A 53 3.79 2.72 1.49
CA LEU A 53 2.47 3.14 1.93
C LEU A 53 2.13 4.50 1.31
N THR A 54 0.86 4.73 0.97
CA THR A 54 0.37 6.02 0.48
C THR A 54 -0.92 6.41 1.18
N GLU A 55 -1.20 7.72 1.24
CA GLU A 55 -2.54 8.19 1.59
C GLU A 55 -3.56 7.78 0.51
N ARG A 56 -4.85 7.87 0.87
CA ARG A 56 -5.96 7.43 0.00
C ARG A 56 -5.90 7.99 -1.42
N GLY A 57 -5.60 9.28 -1.58
CA GLY A 57 -5.49 9.95 -2.88
C GLY A 57 -4.38 9.42 -3.78
N GLY A 58 -3.37 8.73 -3.23
CA GLY A 58 -2.26 8.18 -4.01
C GLY A 58 -2.58 6.82 -4.65
N VAL A 59 -3.60 6.11 -4.16
CA VAL A 59 -3.92 4.75 -4.63
C VAL A 59 -4.15 4.70 -6.15
N PRO A 60 -4.93 5.61 -6.79
CA PRO A 60 -5.13 5.56 -8.24
C PRO A 60 -3.84 5.72 -9.05
N TYR A 61 -2.89 6.54 -8.58
CA TYR A 61 -1.59 6.73 -9.24
C TYR A 61 -0.76 5.43 -9.23
N TRP A 62 -0.69 4.76 -8.08
CA TRP A 62 0.04 3.49 -7.98
C TRP A 62 -0.62 2.35 -8.76
N LEU A 63 -1.96 2.34 -8.81
CA LEU A 63 -2.69 1.40 -9.65
C LEU A 63 -2.43 1.62 -11.14
N SER A 64 -2.29 2.88 -11.61
CA SER A 64 -1.99 3.13 -13.02
C SER A 64 -0.59 2.69 -13.41
N LEU A 65 0.42 2.91 -12.55
CA LEU A 65 1.78 2.41 -12.80
C LEU A 65 1.83 0.89 -12.95
N LEU A 66 1.13 0.17 -12.08
CA LEU A 66 1.08 -1.29 -12.14
C LEU A 66 0.22 -1.82 -13.30
N ALA A 67 -0.73 -1.02 -13.80
CA ALA A 67 -1.48 -1.35 -15.00
C ALA A 67 -0.64 -1.15 -16.27
N ASP A 68 0.22 -0.12 -16.29
CA ASP A 68 1.15 0.13 -17.39
C ASP A 68 2.26 -0.95 -17.43
N ASP A 69 2.66 -1.49 -16.27
CA ASP A 69 3.59 -2.62 -16.16
C ASP A 69 2.93 -3.99 -16.43
N ALA A 70 1.60 -4.07 -16.53
CA ALA A 70 0.86 -5.33 -16.68
C ALA A 70 1.06 -6.00 -18.05
N ASP A 71 1.56 -5.29 -19.06
CA ASP A 71 2.01 -5.89 -20.32
C ASP A 71 3.25 -6.79 -20.14
N LEU A 72 3.94 -6.70 -18.99
CA LEU A 72 5.08 -7.54 -18.60
C LEU A 72 4.75 -8.61 -17.55
N LEU A 73 3.52 -8.61 -17.01
CA LEU A 73 3.06 -9.57 -16.00
C LEU A 73 2.31 -10.71 -16.70
N ASP A 74 3.09 -11.64 -17.26
CA ASP A 74 2.62 -12.87 -17.91
C ASP A 74 1.61 -13.65 -17.02
N ASP A 75 0.40 -13.83 -17.54
CA ASP A 75 -0.67 -14.78 -17.18
C ASP A 75 -0.98 -15.09 -15.70
N THR A 76 -0.79 -14.13 -14.78
CA THR A 76 -1.45 -14.16 -13.46
C THR A 76 -2.66 -13.25 -13.45
N ALA A 77 -3.80 -13.74 -13.92
CA ALA A 77 -5.13 -13.15 -13.70
C ALA A 77 -5.53 -13.02 -12.20
N ALA A 78 -4.59 -13.19 -11.26
CA ALA A 78 -4.75 -12.97 -9.83
C ALA A 78 -4.39 -11.50 -9.51
N GLY A 79 -5.42 -10.66 -9.56
CA GLY A 79 -5.35 -9.19 -9.66
C GLY A 79 -4.55 -8.42 -8.61
N ILE A 80 -4.37 -7.13 -8.90
CA ILE A 80 -3.83 -6.15 -7.96
C ILE A 80 -4.81 -5.98 -6.80
N VAL A 81 -4.30 -6.09 -5.58
CA VAL A 81 -5.04 -5.91 -4.33
C VAL A 81 -4.57 -4.64 -3.64
N VAL A 82 -5.53 -3.86 -3.16
CA VAL A 82 -5.27 -2.73 -2.28
C VAL A 82 -5.58 -3.16 -0.85
N LEU A 83 -4.58 -3.05 0.00
CA LEU A 83 -4.69 -3.22 1.44
C LEU A 83 -4.72 -1.85 2.10
N ARG A 84 -5.40 -1.76 3.23
CA ARG A 84 -5.29 -0.61 4.13
C ARG A 84 -4.96 -1.05 5.55
N LEU A 85 -4.34 -0.16 6.29
CA LEU A 85 -4.01 -0.32 7.71
C LEU A 85 -4.23 1.00 8.45
N LYS A 86 -4.48 0.95 9.76
CA LYS A 86 -4.70 2.16 10.58
C LYS A 86 -3.40 2.94 10.74
N ARG A 87 -3.40 4.22 10.34
CA ARG A 87 -2.22 5.09 10.43
C ARG A 87 -1.63 5.14 11.84
N PHE A 88 -2.46 5.41 12.85
CA PHE A 88 -1.99 5.57 14.22
C PHE A 88 -1.37 4.29 14.82
N MET A 89 -1.63 3.11 14.24
CA MET A 89 -1.03 1.84 14.70
C MET A 89 0.40 1.64 14.19
N VAL A 90 0.84 2.45 13.22
CA VAL A 90 2.14 2.32 12.56
C VAL A 90 2.92 3.64 12.51
N ASP A 91 2.45 4.70 13.16
CA ASP A 91 3.02 6.04 13.07
C ASP A 91 4.51 6.09 13.51
N ASP A 92 4.87 5.28 14.51
CA ASP A 92 6.27 5.14 14.99
C ASP A 92 7.12 4.17 14.14
N LEU A 93 6.53 3.52 13.14
CA LEU A 93 7.18 2.49 12.31
C LEU A 93 7.38 2.94 10.86
N ILE A 94 6.90 4.14 10.52
CA ILE A 94 6.95 4.71 9.17
C ILE A 94 7.99 5.82 9.07
N GLU A 95 8.58 5.94 7.88
CA GLU A 95 9.50 7.01 7.49
C GLU A 95 8.93 7.71 6.25
N ASP A 96 9.10 9.02 6.14
CA ASP A 96 8.65 9.78 4.96
C ASP A 96 9.41 9.33 3.70
N ASP A 97 8.68 9.11 2.60
CA ASP A 97 9.27 8.88 1.27
C ASP A 97 9.02 10.12 0.38
N PRO A 98 9.99 11.06 0.31
CA PRO A 98 9.84 12.28 -0.47
C PRO A 98 9.83 12.03 -1.99
N ASP A 99 10.40 10.93 -2.47
CA ASP A 99 10.50 10.65 -3.90
C ASP A 99 9.18 10.10 -4.44
N SER A 100 8.58 9.14 -3.73
CA SER A 100 7.22 8.67 -4.05
C SER A 100 6.18 9.75 -3.80
N THR A 101 6.37 10.60 -2.77
CA THR A 101 5.48 11.74 -2.53
C THR A 101 5.49 12.72 -3.70
N ARG A 102 6.68 13.03 -4.23
CA ARG A 102 6.81 13.91 -5.41
C ARG A 102 6.18 13.29 -6.66
N SER A 103 6.34 11.99 -6.84
CA SER A 103 5.87 11.26 -8.03
C SER A 103 4.35 11.11 -8.06
N SER A 104 3.74 10.77 -6.93
CA SER A 104 2.29 10.57 -6.80
C SER A 104 1.50 11.85 -6.49
N GLY A 105 2.18 12.92 -6.04
CA GLY A 105 1.53 14.14 -5.57
C GLY A 105 0.81 13.99 -4.22
N THR A 106 1.00 12.85 -3.53
CA THR A 106 0.33 12.49 -2.28
C THR A 106 1.37 11.98 -1.28
N PRO A 107 1.25 12.29 0.04
CA PRO A 107 2.19 11.76 1.03
C PRO A 107 2.33 10.24 0.95
N CYS A 108 3.59 9.81 0.88
CA CYS A 108 4.00 8.41 0.83
C CYS A 108 5.03 8.14 1.92
N TYR A 109 5.06 6.88 2.38
CA TYR A 109 5.84 6.46 3.53
C TYR A 109 6.43 5.07 3.30
N PHE A 110 7.56 4.80 3.94
CA PHE A 110 8.13 3.46 4.07
C PHE A 110 7.82 2.88 5.44
N LEU A 111 7.18 1.72 5.48
CA LEU A 111 7.03 0.93 6.70
C LEU A 111 8.27 0.05 6.89
N THR A 112 9.16 0.47 7.77
CA THR A 112 10.49 -0.13 7.97
C THR A 112 10.60 -0.89 9.30
N GLY A 113 9.72 -0.60 10.26
CA GLY A 113 9.68 -1.25 11.57
C GLY A 113 10.52 -0.61 12.66
N GLY A 114 11.03 0.60 12.43
CA GLY A 114 11.84 1.37 13.38
C GLY A 114 13.31 0.97 13.41
#